data_AF-A0A7X7E8T5-F1
#
_entry.id   AF-A0A7X7E8T5-F1
#
_cell.length_a   1.000
_cell.length_b   1.000
_cell.length_c   1.000
_cell.angle_alpha   90.00
_cell.angle_beta   90.00
_cell.angle_gamma   90.00
#
_symmetry.space_group_name_H-M   'P 1'
#
loop_
_entity.id
_entity.type
_entity.pdbx_description
1 polymer ?
#
loop_
_entity_poly.entity_id
_entity_poly.type
_entity_poly.pdbx_seq_one_letter_code
_entity_poly.pdbx_strand_id
1 'polypeptide(L)'
;AKGPVAFYVPLLGFSEHDSPRGHLHDPSLPPVFAEHLQKVMPEGVPVVVLPYHINDPEFADAIIEQARAFQGAAAALEETARG
;
A
#
# COMPACT_ATOMS: atom_id res chain seq x y z
N ALA A 1 -4.82 -6.97 -12.89
CA ALA A 1 -6.08 -6.28 -12.57
C ALA A 1 -6.60 -5.54 -13.81
N LYS A 2 -7.86 -5.10 -13.84
CA LYS A 2 -8.44 -4.34 -14.98
C LYS A 2 -8.43 -2.82 -14.78
N GLY A 3 -7.99 -2.35 -13.62
CA GLY A 3 -7.85 -0.94 -13.27
C GLY A 3 -6.51 -0.67 -12.57
N PRO A 4 -6.25 0.58 -12.15
CA PRO A 4 -5.00 0.94 -11.49
C PRO A 4 -4.85 0.19 -10.16
N VAL A 5 -3.62 -0.18 -9.83
CA VAL A 5 -3.27 -0.93 -8.61
C VAL A 5 -2.00 -0.31 -8.02
N ALA A 6 -1.96 -0.19 -6.70
CA ALA A 6 -0.75 0.09 -5.92
C ALA A 6 -0.77 -0.81 -4.68
N PHE A 7 0.40 -1.25 -4.23
CA PHE A 7 0.55 -2.09 -3.04
C PHE A 7 1.31 -1.31 -1.96
N TYR A 8 0.80 -1.29 -0.73
CA TYR A 8 1.41 -0.58 0.40
C TYR A 8 1.91 -1.57 1.44
N VAL A 9 3.15 -1.39 1.91
CA VAL A 9 3.78 -2.23 2.92
C VAL A 9 4.10 -1.40 4.17
N PRO A 10 3.49 -1.70 5.33
CA PRO A 10 3.82 -1.07 6.60
C PRO A 10 5.05 -1.73 7.23
N LEU A 11 6.18 -1.03 7.31
CA LEU A 11 7.43 -1.60 7.82
C LEU A 11 7.42 -1.91 9.32
N LEU A 12 6.48 -1.36 10.09
CA LEU A 12 6.45 -1.57 11.54
C LEU A 12 5.40 -2.60 11.99
N GLY A 13 4.65 -3.21 11.07
CA GLY A 13 3.71 -4.28 11.40
C GLY A 13 2.44 -4.27 10.55
N PHE A 14 1.85 -5.45 10.37
CA PHE A 14 0.66 -5.71 9.54
C PHE A 14 -0.61 -5.93 10.37
N SER A 15 -0.51 -5.98 11.70
CA SER A 15 -1.67 -6.23 12.58
C SER A 15 -1.38 -5.82 14.02
N GLU A 16 -2.42 -5.65 14.84
CA GLU A 16 -2.20 -5.38 16.28
C GLU A 16 -1.34 -6.45 16.99
N HIS A 17 -1.35 -7.70 16.50
CA HIS A 17 -0.56 -8.80 17.08
C HIS A 17 0.94 -8.72 16.79
N ASP A 18 1.37 -7.98 15.76
CA ASP A 18 2.78 -7.73 15.45
C ASP A 18 3.23 -6.32 15.87
N SER A 19 2.38 -5.59 16.58
CA SER A 19 2.75 -4.36 17.29
C SER A 19 3.77 -4.62 18.41
N PRO A 20 4.46 -3.60 18.94
CA PRO A 20 5.39 -3.76 20.07
C PRO A 20 4.80 -4.40 21.34
N ARG A 21 3.48 -4.46 21.47
CA ARG A 21 2.76 -5.08 22.60
C ARG A 21 2.28 -6.50 22.29
N GLY A 22 2.28 -6.89 21.01
CA GLY A 22 1.77 -8.16 20.53
C GLY A 22 2.77 -9.30 20.63
N HIS A 23 2.26 -10.53 20.56
CA HIS A 23 3.06 -11.75 20.69
C HIS A 23 3.82 -12.13 19.42
N LEU A 24 3.51 -11.49 18.28
CA LEU A 24 4.10 -11.77 16.97
C LEU A 24 5.03 -10.64 16.50
N HIS A 25 5.45 -9.75 17.40
CA HIS A 25 6.33 -8.63 17.06
C HIS A 25 7.71 -9.11 16.61
N ASP A 26 7.94 -9.04 15.31
CA ASP A 26 9.24 -9.29 14.69
C ASP A 26 9.50 -8.22 13.61
N PRO A 27 10.25 -7.15 13.95
CA PRO A 27 10.50 -6.06 13.01
C PRO A 27 11.44 -6.46 11.86
N SER A 28 12.00 -7.68 11.84
CA SER A 28 12.83 -8.16 10.74
C SER A 28 12.01 -8.70 9.55
N LEU A 29 10.74 -9.04 9.75
CA LEU A 29 9.90 -9.69 8.73
C LEU A 29 9.30 -8.73 7.69
N PRO A 30 8.75 -7.54 8.05
CA PRO A 30 8.18 -6.63 7.06
C PRO A 30 9.14 -6.20 5.93
N PRO A 31 10.43 -5.92 6.19
CA PRO A 31 11.40 -5.64 5.12
C PRO A 31 11.59 -6.80 4.14
N VAL A 32 11.66 -8.05 4.64
CA VAL A 32 11.80 -9.25 3.80
C VAL A 32 10.59 -9.41 2.87
N PHE A 33 9.39 -9.14 3.39
CA PHE A 33 8.16 -9.14 2.60
C PHE A 33 8.16 -8.03 1.55
N ALA A 34 8.56 -6.81 1.92
CA ALA A 34 8.66 -5.67 1.00
C ALA A 34 9.61 -5.96 -0.16
N GLU A 35 10.80 -6.48 0.13
CA GLU A 35 11.79 -6.86 -0.88
C GLU A 35 11.27 -7.95 -1.80
N HIS A 36 10.56 -8.94 -1.27
CA HIS A 36 9.96 -9.99 -2.09
C HIS A 36 8.90 -9.41 -3.03
N LEU A 37 7.98 -8.57 -2.51
CA LEU A 37 6.96 -7.93 -3.32
C LEU A 37 7.55 -7.09 -4.44
N GLN A 38 8.57 -6.27 -4.18
CA GLN A 38 9.24 -5.48 -5.21
C GLN A 38 9.83 -6.33 -6.35
N LYS A 39 10.21 -7.59 -6.08
CA LYS A 39 10.75 -8.51 -7.09
C LYS A 39 9.66 -9.20 -7.91
N VAL A 40 8.53 -9.51 -7.30
CA VAL A 40 7.48 -10.36 -7.93
C VAL A 40 6.30 -9.56 -8.48
N MET A 41 6.15 -8.31 -8.07
CA MET A 41 5.03 -7.49 -8.51
C MET A 41 5.11 -7.21 -10.02
N PRO A 42 3.99 -7.26 -10.76
CA PRO A 42 3.99 -6.93 -12.19
C PRO A 42 4.51 -5.54 -12.47
N GLU A 43 5.14 -5.38 -13.64
CA GLU A 43 5.54 -4.06 -14.15
C GLU A 43 4.35 -3.10 -14.17
N GLY A 44 4.58 -1.87 -13.68
CA GLY A 44 3.54 -0.83 -13.58
C GLY A 44 2.67 -0.89 -12.32
N VAL A 45 2.84 -1.87 -11.43
CA VAL A 45 2.21 -1.86 -10.10
C VAL A 45 3.23 -1.41 -9.06
N PRO A 46 3.16 -0.17 -8.55
CA PRO A 46 4.09 0.32 -7.54
C PRO A 46 3.91 -0.44 -6.22
N VAL A 47 5.05 -0.82 -5.62
CA VAL A 47 5.13 -1.28 -4.23
C VAL A 47 5.67 -0.12 -3.39
N VAL A 48 4.79 0.50 -2.63
CA VAL A 48 5.07 1.63 -1.74
C VAL A 48 5.38 1.10 -0.35
N VAL A 49 6.56 1.40 0.16
CA VAL A 49 7.05 0.92 1.45
C VAL A 49 7.10 2.10 2.41
N LEU A 50 6.39 2.01 3.54
CA LEU A 50 6.22 3.13 4.47
C LEU A 50 6.72 2.79 5.88
N PRO A 51 7.34 3.74 6.60
CA PRO A 51 7.93 3.52 7.93
C PRO A 51 6.88 3.60 9.04
N TYR A 52 5.74 2.93 8.86
CA TYR A 52 4.59 2.96 9.77
C TYR A 52 4.11 1.55 10.11
N HIS A 53 3.38 1.44 11.21
CA HIS A 53 2.54 0.28 11.53
C HIS A 53 1.21 0.44 10.80
N ILE A 54 0.53 -0.66 10.45
CA ILE A 54 -0.73 -0.61 9.70
C ILE A 54 -1.83 0.23 10.39
N ASN A 55 -1.79 0.30 11.72
CA ASN A 55 -2.73 1.05 12.56
C ASN A 55 -2.33 2.52 12.78
N ASP A 56 -1.19 2.97 12.25
CA ASP A 56 -0.79 4.37 12.35
C ASP A 56 -1.67 5.22 11.39
N PRO A 57 -2.21 6.37 11.84
CA PRO A 57 -3.03 7.24 11.00
C PRO A 57 -2.38 7.63 9.68
N GLU A 58 -1.06 7.86 9.68
CA GLU A 58 -0.27 8.23 8.51
C GLU A 58 -0.27 7.14 7.43
N PHE A 59 -0.33 5.87 7.83
CA PHE A 59 -0.45 4.76 6.88
C PHE A 59 -1.84 4.75 6.22
N ALA A 60 -2.89 5.03 7.00
CA ALA A 60 -4.25 5.15 6.48
C ALA A 60 -4.41 6.36 5.54
N ASP A 61 -3.82 7.50 5.89
CA ASP A 61 -3.84 8.71 5.08
C ASP A 61 -3.19 8.46 3.70
N ALA A 62 -2.05 7.78 3.66
CA ALA A 62 -1.38 7.42 2.41
C ALA A 62 -2.24 6.52 1.50
N ILE A 63 -2.98 5.57 2.07
CA ILE A 63 -3.91 4.72 1.32
C ILE A 63 -5.08 5.56 0.77
N ILE A 64 -5.66 6.43 1.60
CA ILE A 64 -6.79 7.28 1.21
C ILE A 64 -6.39 8.24 0.09
N GLU A 65 -5.20 8.85 0.17
CA GLU A 65 -4.66 9.72 -0.88
C GLU A 65 -4.59 8.98 -2.22
N GLN A 66 -4.03 7.77 -2.23
CA GLN A 66 -3.92 6.96 -3.45
C GLN A 66 -5.28 6.52 -4.01
N ALA A 67 -6.21 6.14 -3.12
CA ALA A 67 -7.56 5.78 -3.52
C ALA A 67 -8.28 6.97 -4.21
N ARG A 68 -8.14 8.18 -3.67
CA ARG A 68 -8.69 9.40 -4.27
C ARG A 68 -8.05 9.70 -5.63
N ALA A 69 -6.75 9.52 -5.77
CA ALA A 69 -6.05 9.69 -7.04
C ALA A 69 -6.59 8.73 -8.12
N PHE A 70 -6.83 7.46 -7.76
CA PHE A 70 -7.43 6.49 -8.69
C PHE A 70 -8.86 6.86 -9.10
N GLN A 71 -9.67 7.36 -8.17
CA GLN A 71 -11.03 7.84 -8.49
C GLN A 71 -11.00 9.05 -9.44
N GLY A 72 -10.10 10.02 -9.20
CA GLY A 72 -9.96 11.20 -10.06
C GLY A 72 -9.50 10.85 -11.47
N ALA A 73 -8.52 9.94 -11.60
CA ALA A 73 -8.03 9.48 -12.90
C ALA A 73 -9.10 8.73 -13.70
N ALA A 74 -9.90 7.88 -13.05
CA ALA A 74 -11.00 7.16 -13.71
C ALA A 74 -12.05 8.14 -14.29
N ALA A 75 -12.44 9.16 -13.52
CA ALA A 75 -13.41 10.16 -13.97
C ALA A 75 -12.93 10.94 -15.21
N ALA A 76 -11.66 11.35 -15.24
CA ALA A 76 -11.09 12.09 -16.37
C ALA A 76 -11.02 11.26 -17.67
N LEU A 77 -10.73 9.96 -17.56
CA LEU A 77 -10.72 9.05 -18.71
C LEU A 77 -12.12 8.86 -19.30
N GLU A 78 -13.14 8.76 -18.44
CA GLU A 78 -14.53 8.66 -18.89
C GLU A 78 -15.04 9.94 -19.56
N GLU A 79 -14.58 11.12 -19.13
CA GLU A 79 -14.94 12.40 -19.73
C GLU A 79 -14.28 12.55 -21.12
N THR A 80 -13.00 12.17 -21.24
CA THR A 80 -12.28 12.16 -22.52
C THR A 80 -12.91 11.20 -23.53
N ALA A 81 -13.37 10.03 -23.08
CA ALA A 81 -14.01 9.04 -23.96
C ALA A 81 -15.41 9.45 -24.46
N ARG A 82 -16.01 10.51 -23.88
CA ARG A 82 -17.34 11.02 -24.25
C ARG A 82 -17.29 12.24 -25.19
N GLY A 83 -16.11 12.80 -25.45
CA GLY A 83 -15.89 13.93 -26.38
C GLY A 83 -15.35 13.49 -27.73
#